data_AF-A0A0L0P3N6-F1
#
_entry.id   AF-A0A0L0P3N6-F1
#
_cell.length_a   1.000
_cell.length_b   1.000
_cell.length_c   1.000
_cell.angle_alpha   90.00
_cell.angle_beta   90.00
_cell.angle_gamma   90.00
#
_symmetry.space_group_name_H-M   'P 1'
#
loop_
_entity.id
_entity.type
_entity.pdbx_description
1 polymer ?
#
loop_
_entity_poly.entity_id
_entity_poly.type
_entity_poly.pdbx_seq_one_letter_code
_entity_poly.pdbx_strand_id
1 'polypeptide(L)'
;MDRPTLPRLVIALVFPVQILGDINPELHHDLENDLGQLLQWLQPNHLDGVDLNRAEPLPRTKVAVRRCLRTQSQQLDFMKLWINSIRVDLKNRLPQDIDLFGALEIVWQLQSFYVKQLTHMKLSSLADDAFMRSLCALFNNFLLQPHLIHQLEQHIRSSLFKGPSLQLKTFAAVGMDTKLRQIVVKVTVEEICRHLASLCVGQWSTPVLYDLEKWLRLELYPSFSLGCSSKYACASSNDLIQIARDELVLLRIKEIYEMVQLYPHSVTALQELRECLALDSDRFQSLAHHRAKIVDVFINCCDQRLLHLGTNTVDVIIMYTKVIKSFLTIDPTGVLLDKVVRPIRKYLSTRSDFVQQVVHGMLDLNAETNSLVELAQELQKNDPPTLAPIDILSDPKWNPDPIDALPDFKKGEVSDVLQALVSIYDLPSVFTEELTSIFGERLLKWNEYSLEDIEHTTDLLKSRFGGNEFNCLDVMIKDVHDSNKLNSRLSHPGMELTILSRMYWPSVCQKLDSEKGFAIPVQDKFEKYTHSFEEVKPGRTLHLHPSLGTVELDLEIKGEMRKFEVTPSQATVIELFDEEEEGLSLALVTLSTQLPEYVATQALNFWVDASILSVNNGIYKVIE
;
A
#
# COMPACT_ATOMS: atom_id res chain seq x y z
N MET A 1 26.74 53.24 -8.27
CA MET A 1 27.07 53.62 -9.65
C MET A 1 25.76 53.80 -10.40
N ASP A 2 25.16 54.98 -10.29
CA ASP A 2 23.90 55.28 -10.98
C ASP A 2 24.14 55.22 -12.49
N ARG A 3 23.35 54.40 -13.19
CA ARG A 3 23.39 54.34 -14.65
C ARG A 3 23.01 55.73 -15.19
N PRO A 4 23.69 56.25 -16.23
CA PRO A 4 23.38 57.56 -16.75
C PRO A 4 21.90 57.64 -17.15
N THR A 5 21.18 58.54 -16.53
CA THR A 5 19.79 58.89 -16.84
C THR A 5 19.77 59.96 -17.94
N LEU A 6 18.64 60.64 -18.16
CA LEU A 6 18.50 61.74 -19.11
C LEU A 6 18.83 63.17 -18.56
N PRO A 7 19.82 63.44 -17.69
CA PRO A 7 20.18 64.81 -17.39
C PRO A 7 21.08 65.38 -18.49
N ARG A 8 20.89 66.68 -18.75
CA ARG A 8 21.46 67.50 -19.85
C ARG A 8 22.95 67.26 -20.17
N LEU A 9 23.77 66.88 -19.18
CA LEU A 9 25.22 66.66 -19.33
C LEU A 9 25.61 65.37 -20.07
N VAL A 10 24.75 64.34 -20.14
CA VAL A 10 25.10 63.05 -20.79
C VAL A 10 24.73 63.04 -22.28
N ILE A 11 23.73 63.82 -22.67
CA ILE A 11 23.31 63.97 -24.07
C ILE A 11 24.47 64.58 -24.90
N ALA A 12 25.25 65.47 -24.31
CA ALA A 12 26.47 66.04 -24.92
C ALA A 12 27.59 65.01 -25.18
N LEU A 13 27.57 63.84 -24.52
CA LEU A 13 28.56 62.77 -24.69
C LEU A 13 28.14 61.70 -25.71
N VAL A 14 26.83 61.48 -25.90
CA VAL A 14 26.28 60.43 -26.80
C VAL A 14 26.02 60.94 -28.22
N PHE A 15 25.80 62.25 -28.38
CA PHE A 15 25.77 62.92 -29.68
C PHE A 15 27.09 63.67 -29.91
N PRO A 16 28.18 62.99 -30.33
CA PRO A 16 29.42 63.70 -30.63
C PRO A 16 29.18 64.66 -31.80
N VAL A 17 29.64 65.89 -31.63
CA VAL A 17 29.74 66.94 -32.66
C VAL A 17 30.57 66.39 -33.81
N GLN A 18 29.90 65.86 -34.83
CA GLN A 18 30.55 65.41 -36.05
C GLN A 18 29.74 65.93 -37.22
N ILE A 19 30.03 67.18 -37.60
CA ILE A 19 30.33 67.67 -38.95
C ILE A 19 30.80 69.14 -38.78
N LEU A 20 31.77 69.56 -39.58
CA LEU A 20 32.43 70.89 -39.66
C LEU A 20 31.49 72.10 -39.95
N GLY A 21 30.20 72.04 -39.60
CA GLY A 21 29.22 73.11 -39.80
C GLY A 21 28.86 73.96 -38.56
N ASP A 22 29.25 73.53 -37.35
CA ASP A 22 28.78 74.15 -36.09
C ASP A 22 29.86 75.03 -35.42
N ILE A 23 30.29 76.09 -36.11
CA ILE A 23 30.91 77.27 -35.45
C ILE A 23 29.82 78.29 -35.04
N ASN A 24 28.53 77.98 -35.27
CA ASN A 24 27.44 78.88 -34.92
C ASN A 24 26.79 78.49 -33.57
N PRO A 25 26.93 79.30 -32.50
CA PRO A 25 26.33 79.03 -31.18
C PRO A 25 24.79 78.96 -31.21
N GLU A 26 24.15 79.49 -32.25
CA GLU A 26 22.70 79.43 -32.46
C GLU A 26 22.20 78.00 -32.79
N LEU A 27 22.98 77.21 -33.54
CA LEU A 27 22.61 75.82 -33.91
C LEU A 27 22.68 74.86 -32.72
N HIS A 28 23.60 75.10 -31.79
CA HIS A 28 23.70 74.38 -30.52
C HIS A 28 22.53 74.71 -29.59
N HIS A 29 22.14 75.98 -29.49
CA HIS A 29 20.99 76.38 -28.68
C HIS A 29 19.67 75.81 -29.23
N ASP A 30 19.54 75.71 -30.56
CA ASP A 30 18.40 75.07 -31.22
C ASP A 30 18.33 73.57 -30.95
N LEU A 31 19.46 72.84 -31.00
CA LEU A 31 19.51 71.41 -30.66
C LEU A 31 19.18 71.15 -29.19
N GLU A 32 19.67 71.99 -28.26
CA GLU A 32 19.31 71.90 -26.84
C GLU A 32 17.83 72.20 -26.58
N ASN A 33 17.26 73.18 -27.29
CA ASN A 33 15.84 73.51 -27.23
C ASN A 33 14.98 72.39 -27.83
N ASP A 34 15.40 71.82 -28.96
CA ASP A 34 14.75 70.69 -29.63
C ASP A 34 14.78 69.42 -28.75
N LEU A 35 15.91 69.15 -28.07
CA LEU A 35 16.05 68.09 -27.07
C LEU A 35 15.20 68.36 -25.83
N GLY A 36 15.17 69.60 -25.33
CA GLY A 36 14.33 70.00 -24.20
C GLY A 36 12.84 69.78 -24.47
N GLN A 37 12.38 70.15 -25.67
CA GLN A 37 10.99 69.91 -26.11
C GLN A 37 10.68 68.42 -26.29
N LEU A 38 11.62 67.65 -26.82
CA LEU A 38 11.49 66.21 -26.97
C LEU A 38 11.42 65.52 -25.60
N LEU A 39 12.23 65.94 -24.64
CA LEU A 39 12.20 65.40 -23.27
C LEU A 39 10.93 65.79 -22.51
N GLN A 40 10.44 67.01 -22.69
CA GLN A 40 9.18 67.46 -22.08
C GLN A 40 7.97 66.68 -22.62
N TRP A 41 7.98 66.32 -23.92
CA TRP A 41 6.95 65.51 -24.54
C TRP A 41 6.99 64.03 -24.10
N LEU A 42 8.19 63.51 -23.79
CA LEU A 42 8.37 62.13 -23.35
C LEU A 42 8.07 61.86 -21.87
N GLN A 43 7.89 62.91 -21.06
CA GLN A 43 7.54 62.76 -19.65
C GLN A 43 6.03 62.51 -19.48
N PRO A 44 5.63 61.49 -18.69
CA PRO A 44 4.22 61.18 -18.45
C PRO A 44 3.60 62.12 -17.39
N ASN A 45 3.71 63.44 -17.58
CA ASN A 45 3.22 64.45 -16.65
C ASN A 45 1.70 64.66 -16.72
N HIS A 46 1.01 64.01 -17.66
CA HIS A 46 -0.44 64.14 -17.91
C HIS A 46 -1.31 63.06 -17.25
N LEU A 47 -0.76 62.22 -16.39
CA LEU A 47 -1.49 61.11 -15.77
C LEU A 47 -2.37 61.52 -14.57
N ASP A 48 -2.21 62.72 -14.03
CA ASP A 48 -2.96 63.20 -12.85
C ASP A 48 -4.30 63.91 -13.17
N GLY A 49 -4.78 63.83 -14.40
CA GLY A 49 -6.11 64.29 -14.76
C GLY A 49 -6.15 65.11 -16.06
N VAL A 50 -7.14 64.75 -16.88
CA VAL A 50 -7.61 65.40 -18.11
C VAL A 50 -6.77 65.09 -19.37
N ASP A 51 -7.40 64.28 -20.23
CA ASP A 51 -7.15 64.05 -21.66
C ASP A 51 -5.95 63.18 -22.09
N LEU A 52 -6.25 61.90 -22.32
CA LEU A 52 -5.50 60.94 -23.15
C LEU A 52 -5.26 61.40 -24.61
N ASN A 53 -5.77 62.57 -25.00
CA ASN A 53 -5.73 63.14 -26.36
C ASN A 53 -4.57 64.11 -26.61
N ARG A 54 -3.71 64.43 -25.62
CA ARG A 54 -2.40 65.06 -25.88
C ARG A 54 -1.34 64.02 -26.29
N ALA A 55 -1.66 63.17 -27.26
CA ALA A 55 -0.74 62.17 -27.80
C ALA A 55 -0.12 62.59 -29.15
N GLU A 56 -0.60 63.65 -29.81
CA GLU A 56 0.03 64.11 -31.06
C GLU A 56 1.22 65.03 -30.79
N PRO A 57 2.42 64.73 -31.33
CA PRO A 57 3.55 65.64 -31.20
C PRO A 57 3.29 66.91 -32.00
N LEU A 58 3.62 68.06 -31.41
CA LEU A 58 3.69 69.33 -32.11
C LEU A 58 4.57 69.18 -33.37
N PRO A 59 4.28 69.90 -34.47
CA PRO A 59 5.09 69.84 -35.69
C PRO A 59 6.58 70.07 -35.44
N ARG A 60 6.92 70.93 -34.48
CA ARG A 60 8.28 71.22 -34.03
C ARG A 60 8.95 70.00 -33.35
N THR A 61 8.21 69.24 -32.53
CA THR A 61 8.68 68.01 -31.88
C THR A 61 8.94 66.90 -32.91
N LYS A 62 8.13 66.80 -33.98
CA LYS A 62 8.38 65.85 -35.10
C LYS A 62 9.67 66.18 -35.85
N VAL A 63 10.00 67.47 -35.97
CA VAL A 63 11.27 67.93 -36.59
C VAL A 63 12.45 67.67 -35.65
N ALA A 64 12.29 67.93 -34.34
CA ALA A 64 13.29 67.64 -33.31
C ALA A 64 13.66 66.15 -33.27
N VAL A 65 12.68 65.23 -33.32
CA VAL A 65 12.90 63.78 -33.37
C VAL A 65 13.75 63.40 -34.59
N ARG A 66 13.44 63.93 -35.78
CA ARG A 66 14.21 63.65 -37.01
C ARG A 66 15.62 64.26 -36.98
N ARG A 67 15.80 65.40 -36.31
CA ARG A 67 17.09 66.09 -36.21
C ARG A 67 18.03 65.41 -35.23
N CYS A 68 17.49 64.91 -34.10
CA CYS A 68 18.26 64.25 -33.06
C CYS A 68 18.53 62.77 -33.36
N LEU A 69 17.61 62.04 -34.00
CA LEU A 69 17.70 60.59 -34.17
C LEU A 69 18.00 60.16 -35.62
N ARG A 70 19.08 60.71 -36.20
CA ARG A 70 19.45 60.51 -37.61
C ARG A 70 20.07 59.14 -37.90
N THR A 71 20.92 58.64 -37.01
CA THR A 71 21.69 57.39 -37.22
C THR A 71 21.18 56.27 -36.32
N GLN A 72 21.25 55.02 -36.80
CA GLN A 72 20.80 53.84 -36.05
C GLN A 72 21.52 53.65 -34.70
N SER A 73 22.81 53.99 -34.58
CA SER A 73 23.52 53.91 -33.28
C SER A 73 23.02 54.94 -32.28
N GLN A 74 22.77 56.17 -32.73
CA GLN A 74 22.22 57.25 -31.92
C GLN A 74 20.81 56.92 -31.41
N GLN A 75 19.99 56.28 -32.25
CA GLN A 75 18.68 55.76 -31.84
C GLN A 75 18.81 54.77 -30.69
N LEU A 76 19.71 53.79 -30.79
CA LEU A 76 19.90 52.77 -29.76
C LEU A 76 20.44 53.35 -28.44
N ASP A 77 21.40 54.27 -28.48
CA ASP A 77 21.95 54.86 -27.26
C ASP A 77 20.98 55.85 -26.59
N PHE A 78 20.22 56.60 -27.38
CA PHE A 78 19.13 57.42 -26.86
C PHE A 78 18.04 56.58 -26.18
N MET A 79 17.64 55.44 -26.78
CA MET A 79 16.68 54.51 -26.16
C MET A 79 17.18 54.00 -24.80
N LYS A 80 18.46 53.60 -24.69
CA LYS A 80 19.07 53.16 -23.41
C LYS A 80 18.98 54.23 -22.32
N LEU A 81 19.30 55.48 -22.66
CA LEU A 81 19.20 56.61 -21.72
C LEU A 81 17.76 56.89 -21.32
N TRP A 82 16.83 56.77 -22.26
CA TRP A 82 15.40 56.96 -22.01
C TRP A 82 14.83 55.94 -21.03
N ILE A 83 15.14 54.65 -21.23
CA ILE A 83 14.78 53.56 -20.31
C ILE A 83 15.34 53.80 -18.91
N ASN A 84 16.59 54.29 -18.78
CA ASN A 84 17.16 54.60 -17.48
C ASN A 84 16.40 55.74 -16.77
N SER A 85 15.93 56.75 -17.50
CA SER A 85 15.06 57.80 -16.95
C SER A 85 13.71 57.24 -16.49
N ILE A 86 13.07 56.42 -17.33
CA ILE A 86 11.80 55.76 -17.01
C ILE A 86 11.95 54.92 -15.74
N ARG A 87 13.09 54.24 -15.54
CA ARG A 87 13.37 53.46 -14.33
C ARG A 87 13.40 54.31 -13.06
N VAL A 88 13.94 55.53 -13.12
CA VAL A 88 13.98 56.44 -11.96
C VAL A 88 12.59 57.03 -11.70
N ASP A 89 11.88 57.42 -12.75
CA ASP A 89 10.52 57.94 -12.64
C ASP A 89 9.55 56.89 -12.10
N LEU A 90 9.69 55.62 -12.50
CA LEU A 90 8.91 54.50 -11.98
C LEU A 90 9.11 54.30 -10.48
N LYS A 91 10.35 54.41 -9.98
CA LYS A 91 10.62 54.30 -8.53
C LYS A 91 9.94 55.40 -7.71
N ASN A 92 9.78 56.59 -8.28
CA ASN A 92 9.17 57.73 -7.60
C ASN A 92 7.62 57.68 -7.67
N ARG A 93 7.06 57.09 -8.73
CA ARG A 93 5.60 57.03 -8.96
C ARG A 93 4.93 55.79 -8.37
N LEU A 94 5.68 54.75 -8.04
CA LEU A 94 5.15 53.52 -7.42
C LEU A 94 5.68 53.38 -5.99
N PRO A 95 4.95 53.83 -4.96
CA PRO A 95 5.22 53.48 -3.57
C PRO A 95 5.28 51.97 -3.33
N GLN A 96 6.04 51.54 -2.31
CA GLN A 96 6.28 50.13 -1.99
C GLN A 96 5.02 49.36 -1.53
N ASP A 97 3.95 50.07 -1.16
CA ASP A 97 2.73 49.51 -0.54
C ASP A 97 1.49 49.53 -1.46
N ILE A 98 1.66 49.61 -2.79
CA ILE A 98 0.52 49.65 -3.72
C ILE A 98 -0.13 48.27 -3.89
N ASP A 99 -1.46 48.24 -3.96
CA ASP A 99 -2.26 47.06 -4.32
C ASP A 99 -2.03 46.64 -5.78
N LEU A 100 -2.01 45.33 -6.03
CA LEU A 100 -1.75 44.72 -7.34
C LEU A 100 -2.53 45.36 -8.49
N PHE A 101 -3.83 45.61 -8.31
CA PHE A 101 -4.67 46.21 -9.36
C PHE A 101 -4.30 47.65 -9.67
N GLY A 102 -3.95 48.44 -8.66
CA GLY A 102 -3.45 49.80 -8.84
C GLY A 102 -2.10 49.82 -9.54
N ALA A 103 -1.19 48.91 -9.18
CA ALA A 103 0.11 48.77 -9.85
C ALA A 103 -0.05 48.39 -11.33
N LEU A 104 -0.96 47.47 -11.66
CA LEU A 104 -1.24 47.06 -13.04
C LEU A 104 -1.88 48.15 -13.87
N GLU A 105 -2.79 48.92 -13.29
CA GLU A 105 -3.43 50.05 -13.99
C GLU A 105 -2.39 51.12 -14.35
N ILE A 106 -1.52 51.47 -13.40
CA ILE A 106 -0.43 52.42 -13.63
C ILE A 106 0.54 51.90 -14.71
N VAL A 107 0.93 50.62 -14.63
CA VAL A 107 1.81 50.02 -15.63
C VAL A 107 1.15 49.97 -17.01
N TRP A 108 -0.13 49.62 -17.08
CA TRP A 108 -0.88 49.61 -18.34
C TRP A 108 -1.00 51.00 -18.96
N GLN A 109 -1.32 52.01 -18.15
CA GLN A 109 -1.38 53.41 -18.60
C GLN A 109 -0.02 53.90 -19.12
N LEU A 110 1.06 53.59 -18.40
CA LEU A 110 2.43 53.94 -18.81
C LEU A 110 2.87 53.18 -20.07
N GLN A 111 2.58 51.88 -20.16
CA GLN A 111 2.88 51.08 -21.34
C GLN A 111 2.13 51.62 -22.57
N SER A 112 0.83 51.92 -22.44
CA SER A 112 0.03 52.53 -23.51
C SER A 112 0.58 53.89 -23.94
N PHE A 113 1.00 54.71 -22.98
CA PHE A 113 1.63 56.00 -23.25
C PHE A 113 2.93 55.84 -24.04
N TYR A 114 3.90 55.07 -23.54
CA TYR A 114 5.20 54.91 -24.21
C TYR A 114 5.09 54.25 -25.59
N VAL A 115 4.18 53.29 -25.75
CA VAL A 115 3.89 52.68 -27.07
C VAL A 115 3.34 53.72 -28.05
N LYS A 116 2.41 54.58 -27.62
CA LYS A 116 1.92 55.70 -28.46
C LYS A 116 3.04 56.70 -28.81
N GLN A 117 3.94 57.00 -27.88
CA GLN A 117 5.08 57.89 -28.16
C GLN A 117 6.02 57.30 -29.23
N LEU A 118 6.31 56.00 -29.17
CA LEU A 118 7.15 55.31 -30.15
C LEU A 118 6.55 55.32 -31.56
N THR A 119 5.24 55.07 -31.71
CA THR A 119 4.60 55.06 -33.04
C THR A 119 4.70 56.42 -33.73
N HIS A 120 4.74 57.51 -32.96
CA HIS A 120 4.91 58.85 -33.48
C HIS A 120 6.38 59.19 -33.83
N MET A 121 7.37 58.48 -33.30
CA MET A 121 8.79 58.72 -33.59
C MET A 121 9.29 58.13 -34.92
N LYS A 122 8.62 57.09 -35.45
CA LYS A 122 8.99 56.41 -36.72
C LYS A 122 10.47 56.00 -36.79
N LEU A 123 10.92 55.21 -35.81
CA LEU A 123 12.31 54.77 -35.67
C LEU A 123 12.62 53.55 -36.56
N SER A 124 13.88 53.08 -36.51
CA SER A 124 14.25 51.78 -37.09
C SER A 124 13.65 50.63 -36.28
N SER A 125 13.26 49.53 -36.96
CA SER A 125 12.65 48.35 -36.32
C SER A 125 13.50 47.77 -35.19
N LEU A 126 14.83 47.80 -35.32
CA LEU A 126 15.76 47.33 -34.27
C LEU A 126 15.69 48.17 -33.00
N ALA A 127 15.54 49.49 -33.12
CA ALA A 127 15.46 50.40 -31.98
C ALA A 127 14.12 50.27 -31.27
N ASP A 128 13.02 50.13 -32.03
CA ASP A 128 11.68 49.87 -31.48
C ASP A 128 11.65 48.54 -30.71
N ASP A 129 12.19 47.46 -31.29
CA ASP A 129 12.24 46.14 -30.64
C ASP A 129 13.15 46.11 -29.40
N ALA A 130 14.27 46.85 -29.43
CA ALA A 130 15.17 46.95 -28.28
C ALA A 130 14.53 47.73 -27.12
N PHE A 131 13.83 48.82 -27.43
CA PHE A 131 13.11 49.62 -26.44
C PHE A 131 11.91 48.88 -25.86
N MET A 132 11.10 48.22 -26.69
CA MET A 132 9.95 47.44 -26.21
C MET A 132 10.38 46.29 -25.29
N ARG A 133 11.44 45.55 -25.64
CA ARG A 133 11.96 44.46 -24.78
C ARG A 133 12.46 44.97 -23.43
N SER A 134 13.14 46.10 -23.42
CA SER A 134 13.70 46.68 -22.20
C SER A 134 12.64 47.37 -21.33
N LEU A 135 11.61 47.97 -21.94
CA LEU A 135 10.43 48.48 -21.24
C LEU A 135 9.67 47.34 -20.56
N CYS A 136 9.39 46.24 -21.26
CA CYS A 136 8.79 45.04 -20.67
C CYS A 136 9.66 44.46 -19.54
N ALA A 137 10.99 44.44 -19.71
CA ALA A 137 11.90 43.97 -18.67
C ALA A 137 11.90 44.89 -17.43
N LEU A 138 11.75 46.21 -17.59
CA LEU A 138 11.58 47.12 -16.46
C LEU A 138 10.29 46.82 -15.71
N PHE A 139 9.15 46.78 -16.41
CA PHE A 139 7.85 46.50 -15.79
C PHE A 139 7.82 45.13 -15.11
N ASN A 140 8.37 44.09 -15.74
CA ASN A 140 8.48 42.77 -15.13
C ASN A 140 9.32 42.79 -13.85
N ASN A 141 10.44 43.51 -13.80
CA ASN A 141 11.24 43.61 -12.56
C ASN A 141 10.49 44.31 -11.42
N PHE A 142 9.62 45.26 -11.71
CA PHE A 142 8.80 45.93 -10.70
C PHE A 142 7.63 45.06 -10.23
N LEU A 143 6.96 44.38 -11.17
CA LEU A 143 5.80 43.56 -10.85
C LEU A 143 6.18 42.19 -10.23
N LEU A 144 7.44 41.76 -10.37
CA LEU A 144 7.98 40.55 -9.72
C LEU A 144 8.43 40.78 -8.26
N GLN A 145 8.03 41.87 -7.62
CA GLN A 145 8.25 42.04 -6.19
C GLN A 145 7.48 40.98 -5.37
N PRO A 146 8.05 40.44 -4.28
CA PRO A 146 7.48 39.30 -3.55
C PRO A 146 6.09 39.59 -2.96
N HIS A 147 5.83 40.83 -2.54
CA HIS A 147 4.54 41.26 -2.01
C HIS A 147 3.43 41.17 -3.06
N LEU A 148 3.69 41.70 -4.26
CA LEU A 148 2.75 41.68 -5.38
C LEU A 148 2.52 40.27 -5.92
N ILE A 149 3.56 39.41 -5.93
CA ILE A 149 3.41 38.00 -6.29
C ILE A 149 2.50 37.27 -5.29
N HIS A 150 2.63 37.55 -3.99
CA HIS A 150 1.76 36.94 -2.97
C HIS A 150 0.30 37.40 -3.10
N GLN A 151 0.07 38.69 -3.35
CA GLN A 151 -1.27 39.21 -3.64
C GLN A 151 -1.87 38.60 -4.91
N LEU A 152 -1.07 38.43 -5.96
CA LEU A 152 -1.47 37.76 -7.21
C LEU A 152 -1.84 36.29 -6.96
N GLU A 153 -1.04 35.57 -6.17
CA GLU A 153 -1.31 34.18 -5.80
C GLU A 153 -2.62 34.04 -4.99
N GLN A 154 -2.86 34.93 -4.02
CA GLN A 154 -4.13 34.98 -3.28
C GLN A 154 -5.32 35.31 -4.19
N HIS A 155 -5.15 36.28 -5.09
CA HIS A 155 -6.22 36.65 -6.02
C HIS A 155 -6.56 35.50 -6.96
N ILE A 156 -5.56 34.83 -7.56
CA ILE A 156 -5.76 33.68 -8.45
C ILE A 156 -6.44 32.53 -7.69
N ARG A 157 -6.00 32.19 -6.47
CA ARG A 157 -6.68 31.18 -5.64
C ARG A 157 -8.16 31.49 -5.42
N SER A 158 -8.50 32.75 -5.20
CA SER A 158 -9.89 33.16 -4.90
C SER A 158 -10.80 33.27 -6.14
N SER A 159 -10.23 33.57 -7.31
CA SER A 159 -10.98 33.99 -8.49
C SER A 159 -10.97 32.98 -9.65
N LEU A 160 -9.93 32.15 -9.78
CA LEU A 160 -9.76 31.25 -10.93
C LEU A 160 -10.95 30.28 -11.11
N PHE A 161 -11.53 29.80 -10.01
CA PHE A 161 -12.60 28.80 -10.01
C PHE A 161 -14.00 29.38 -9.77
N LYS A 162 -14.15 30.71 -9.62
CA LYS A 162 -15.44 31.37 -9.26
C LYS A 162 -16.11 32.12 -10.43
N GLY A 163 -15.51 32.14 -11.63
CA GLY A 163 -16.11 32.74 -12.83
C GLY A 163 -15.13 33.51 -13.71
N PRO A 164 -15.59 34.09 -14.84
CA PRO A 164 -14.75 34.69 -15.89
C PRO A 164 -14.22 36.10 -15.55
N SER A 165 -13.97 36.41 -14.28
CA SER A 165 -13.65 37.77 -13.84
C SER A 165 -12.15 38.05 -13.70
N LEU A 166 -11.25 37.27 -14.31
CA LEU A 166 -9.86 37.71 -14.38
C LEU A 166 -9.60 38.51 -15.65
N GLN A 167 -9.04 39.71 -15.46
CA GLN A 167 -8.37 40.48 -16.49
C GLN A 167 -7.05 39.79 -16.96
N LEU A 168 -7.03 38.48 -17.20
CA LEU A 168 -5.82 37.73 -17.62
C LEU A 168 -5.18 38.31 -18.88
N LYS A 169 -5.99 38.92 -19.75
CA LYS A 169 -5.54 39.65 -20.93
C LYS A 169 -4.66 40.86 -20.60
N THR A 170 -4.90 41.56 -19.47
CA THR A 170 -4.09 42.71 -19.06
C THR A 170 -2.73 42.25 -18.53
N PHE A 171 -2.69 41.17 -17.74
CA PHE A 171 -1.44 40.56 -17.28
C PHE A 171 -0.57 40.02 -18.43
N ALA A 172 -1.20 39.40 -19.44
CA ALA A 172 -0.50 38.92 -20.63
C ALA A 172 0.07 40.09 -21.46
N ALA A 173 -0.64 41.22 -21.55
CA ALA A 173 -0.17 42.41 -22.25
C ALA A 173 1.04 43.08 -21.59
N VAL A 174 1.16 42.94 -20.27
CA VAL A 174 2.25 43.50 -19.45
C VAL A 174 3.51 42.60 -19.43
N GLY A 175 3.42 41.37 -19.94
CA GLY A 175 4.57 40.46 -20.06
C GLY A 175 4.81 39.55 -18.85
N MET A 176 3.79 39.36 -17.99
CA MET A 176 3.85 38.48 -16.81
C MET A 176 3.41 37.03 -17.08
N ASP A 177 3.33 36.63 -18.35
CA ASP A 177 2.75 35.36 -18.79
C ASP A 177 3.45 34.12 -18.20
N THR A 178 4.77 34.16 -18.09
CA THR A 178 5.59 33.05 -17.55
C THR A 178 5.34 32.84 -16.05
N LYS A 179 5.29 33.91 -15.26
CA LYS A 179 5.07 33.81 -13.81
C LYS A 179 3.61 33.49 -13.49
N LEU A 180 2.68 34.10 -14.22
CA LEU A 180 1.26 33.79 -14.13
C LEU A 180 1.02 32.30 -14.37
N ARG A 181 1.64 31.71 -15.41
CA ARG A 181 1.55 30.27 -15.69
C ARG A 181 2.05 29.42 -14.52
N GLN A 182 3.21 29.74 -13.94
CA GLN A 182 3.72 29.01 -12.78
C GLN A 182 2.76 29.05 -11.60
N ILE A 183 2.15 30.21 -11.32
CA ILE A 183 1.19 30.37 -10.22
C ILE A 183 -0.10 29.62 -10.54
N VAL A 184 -0.62 29.71 -11.77
CA VAL A 184 -1.82 28.99 -12.20
C VAL A 184 -1.60 27.48 -12.07
N VAL A 185 -0.48 26.94 -12.56
CA VAL A 185 -0.13 25.51 -12.40
C VAL A 185 -0.10 25.13 -10.91
N LYS A 186 0.61 25.90 -10.08
CA LYS A 186 0.70 25.63 -8.63
C LYS A 186 -0.69 25.62 -7.98
N VAL A 187 -1.52 26.62 -8.25
CA VAL A 187 -2.88 26.73 -7.69
C VAL A 187 -3.78 25.59 -8.20
N THR A 188 -3.67 25.20 -9.46
CA THR A 188 -4.43 24.05 -9.98
C THR A 188 -4.01 22.73 -9.34
N VAL A 189 -2.71 22.52 -9.11
CA VAL A 189 -2.24 21.33 -8.39
C VAL A 189 -2.73 21.33 -6.94
N GLU A 190 -2.67 22.47 -6.24
CA GLU A 190 -3.22 22.62 -4.89
C GLU A 190 -4.74 22.33 -4.84
N GLU A 191 -5.51 22.74 -5.87
CA GLU A 191 -6.94 22.43 -5.98
C GLU A 191 -7.18 20.95 -6.20
N ILE A 192 -6.40 20.31 -7.08
CA ILE A 192 -6.45 18.87 -7.32
C ILE A 192 -6.17 18.12 -6.02
N CYS A 193 -5.09 18.47 -5.30
CA CYS A 193 -4.77 17.85 -4.02
C CYS A 193 -5.89 18.03 -2.98
N ARG A 194 -6.54 19.20 -2.93
CA ARG A 194 -7.66 19.44 -2.00
C ARG A 194 -8.89 18.63 -2.37
N HIS A 195 -9.23 18.56 -3.65
CA HIS A 195 -10.35 17.78 -4.15
C HIS A 195 -10.14 16.28 -3.88
N LEU A 196 -8.94 15.77 -4.19
CA LEU A 196 -8.53 14.39 -3.88
C LEU A 196 -8.57 14.12 -2.37
N ALA A 197 -8.09 15.04 -1.53
CA ALA A 197 -8.14 14.85 -0.08
C ALA A 197 -9.58 14.78 0.45
N SER A 198 -10.52 15.51 -0.17
CA SER A 198 -11.93 15.51 0.27
C SER A 198 -12.72 14.28 -0.18
N LEU A 199 -12.41 13.72 -1.35
CA LEU A 199 -13.16 12.60 -1.94
C LEU A 199 -12.51 11.25 -1.67
N CYS A 200 -11.19 11.17 -1.69
CA CYS A 200 -10.48 9.88 -1.75
C CYS A 200 -10.04 9.36 -0.39
N VAL A 201 -9.83 10.23 0.60
CA VAL A 201 -9.26 9.83 1.90
C VAL A 201 -10.24 8.91 2.62
N GLY A 202 -9.75 7.70 2.95
CA GLY A 202 -10.54 6.68 3.65
C GLY A 202 -11.69 6.05 2.84
N GLN A 203 -11.83 6.38 1.56
CA GLN A 203 -12.79 5.75 0.64
C GLN A 203 -12.05 4.88 -0.38
N TRP A 204 -12.18 3.57 -0.24
CA TRP A 204 -11.47 2.57 -1.07
C TRP A 204 -12.40 1.63 -1.86
N SER A 205 -13.71 1.69 -1.60
CA SER A 205 -14.72 0.79 -2.18
C SER A 205 -15.38 1.32 -3.45
N THR A 206 -15.22 2.62 -3.75
CA THR A 206 -15.84 3.27 -4.90
C THR A 206 -14.79 3.63 -5.96
N PRO A 207 -15.09 3.49 -7.26
CA PRO A 207 -14.20 3.95 -8.31
C PRO A 207 -14.17 5.48 -8.34
N VAL A 208 -12.97 6.07 -8.31
CA VAL A 208 -12.76 7.52 -8.26
C VAL A 208 -12.15 8.05 -9.56
N LEU A 209 -11.43 7.21 -10.31
CA LEU A 209 -10.64 7.65 -11.47
C LEU A 209 -11.51 8.29 -12.57
N TYR A 210 -12.67 7.70 -12.87
CA TYR A 210 -13.60 8.21 -13.88
C TYR A 210 -14.17 9.58 -13.49
N ASP A 211 -14.62 9.73 -12.25
CA ASP A 211 -15.20 10.98 -11.75
C ASP A 211 -14.14 12.09 -11.68
N LEU A 212 -12.91 11.75 -11.29
CA LEU A 212 -11.77 12.65 -11.29
C LEU A 212 -11.47 13.16 -12.72
N GLU A 213 -11.38 12.27 -13.71
CA GLU A 213 -11.14 12.67 -15.10
C GLU A 213 -12.24 13.55 -15.66
N LYS A 214 -13.50 13.23 -15.34
CA LYS A 214 -14.66 14.02 -15.75
C LYS A 214 -14.62 15.43 -15.14
N TRP A 215 -14.35 15.53 -13.85
CA TRP A 215 -14.20 16.80 -13.14
C TRP A 215 -13.06 17.65 -13.72
N LEU A 216 -11.89 17.03 -13.96
CA LEU A 216 -10.74 17.71 -14.56
C LEU A 216 -11.05 18.27 -15.94
N ARG A 217 -11.73 17.51 -16.81
CA ARG A 217 -12.04 17.93 -18.18
C ARG A 217 -13.13 18.99 -18.25
N LEU A 218 -14.16 18.89 -17.41
CA LEU A 218 -15.35 19.74 -17.50
C LEU A 218 -15.27 21.01 -16.64
N GLU A 219 -14.66 20.94 -15.45
CA GLU A 219 -14.67 22.05 -14.49
C GLU A 219 -13.30 22.74 -14.38
N LEU A 220 -12.22 21.96 -14.28
CA LEU A 220 -10.89 22.50 -14.00
C LEU A 220 -10.17 22.98 -15.28
N TYR A 221 -10.21 22.20 -16.36
CA TYR A 221 -9.50 22.51 -17.61
C TYR A 221 -9.94 23.83 -18.27
N PRO A 222 -11.25 24.18 -18.37
CA PRO A 222 -11.65 25.47 -18.93
C PRO A 222 -11.03 26.66 -18.18
N SER A 223 -11.04 26.62 -16.85
CA SER A 223 -10.48 27.65 -15.98
C SER A 223 -8.95 27.74 -16.09
N PHE A 224 -8.28 26.58 -16.19
CA PHE A 224 -6.83 26.49 -16.42
C PHE A 224 -6.44 27.04 -17.81
N SER A 225 -7.18 26.68 -18.85
CA SER A 225 -6.93 27.13 -20.23
C SER A 225 -7.03 28.65 -20.35
N LEU A 226 -7.95 29.27 -19.61
CA LEU A 226 -8.12 30.72 -19.55
C LEU A 226 -6.88 31.37 -18.92
N GLY A 227 -6.37 30.81 -17.82
CA GLY A 227 -5.17 31.27 -17.12
C GLY A 227 -3.88 31.16 -17.94
N CYS A 228 -3.80 30.18 -18.84
CA CYS A 228 -2.62 29.87 -19.64
C CYS A 228 -2.65 30.45 -21.07
N SER A 229 -3.54 31.40 -21.37
CA SER A 229 -3.76 32.04 -22.69
C SER A 229 -2.53 32.74 -23.27
N SER A 230 -1.53 31.98 -23.74
CA SER A 230 -0.41 32.42 -24.55
C SER A 230 -0.57 31.83 -25.95
N LYS A 231 -0.26 32.61 -26.98
CA LYS A 231 -0.32 32.22 -28.41
C LYS A 231 0.53 30.98 -28.77
N TYR A 232 1.33 30.45 -27.85
CA TYR A 232 2.38 29.47 -28.13
C TYR A 232 2.47 28.27 -27.18
N ALA A 233 1.54 28.06 -26.25
CA ALA A 233 1.61 26.88 -25.39
C ALA A 233 0.23 26.43 -24.85
N CYS A 234 -0.41 25.52 -25.58
CA CYS A 234 -1.52 24.75 -25.04
C CYS A 234 -0.92 23.63 -24.17
N ALA A 235 -0.94 23.77 -22.85
CA ALA A 235 -0.81 22.60 -21.99
C ALA A 235 -2.02 21.70 -22.24
N SER A 236 -1.78 20.42 -22.53
CA SER A 236 -2.85 19.51 -22.93
C SER A 236 -3.70 19.13 -21.72
N SER A 237 -4.98 18.82 -21.93
CA SER A 237 -5.83 18.28 -20.86
C SER A 237 -5.27 16.97 -20.29
N ASN A 238 -4.51 16.23 -21.09
CA ASN A 238 -3.87 14.99 -20.69
C ASN A 238 -2.74 15.22 -19.67
N ASP A 239 -2.00 16.33 -19.75
CA ASP A 239 -0.94 16.64 -18.79
C ASP A 239 -1.51 16.86 -17.38
N LEU A 240 -2.65 17.53 -17.26
CA LEU A 240 -3.35 17.71 -15.98
C LEU A 240 -3.92 16.40 -15.43
N ILE A 241 -4.45 15.54 -16.30
CA ILE A 241 -4.93 14.21 -15.90
C ILE A 241 -3.77 13.38 -15.34
N GLN A 242 -2.61 13.43 -15.98
CA GLN A 242 -1.43 12.72 -15.48
C GLN A 242 -0.96 13.26 -14.13
N ILE A 243 -0.90 14.58 -13.95
CA ILE A 243 -0.54 15.17 -12.65
C ILE A 243 -1.55 14.74 -11.56
N ALA A 244 -2.85 14.71 -11.87
CA ALA A 244 -3.85 14.28 -10.91
C ALA A 244 -3.74 12.78 -10.58
N ARG A 245 -3.38 11.94 -11.55
CA ARG A 245 -3.10 10.52 -11.32
C ARG A 245 -1.85 10.31 -10.47
N ASP A 246 -0.77 11.05 -10.74
CA ASP A 246 0.46 11.02 -9.93
C ASP A 246 0.16 11.40 -8.46
N GLU A 247 -0.62 12.47 -8.24
CA GLU A 247 -1.04 12.88 -6.90
C GLU A 247 -1.96 11.86 -6.22
N LEU A 248 -2.86 11.21 -6.98
CA LEU A 248 -3.70 10.12 -6.47
C LEU A 248 -2.84 8.91 -6.06
N VAL A 249 -1.87 8.51 -6.87
CA VAL A 249 -0.91 7.44 -6.56
C VAL A 249 -0.15 7.79 -5.28
N LEU A 250 0.36 9.01 -5.15
CA LEU A 250 1.07 9.45 -3.94
C LEU A 250 0.20 9.43 -2.68
N LEU A 251 -1.10 9.73 -2.80
CA LEU A 251 -2.06 9.60 -1.71
C LEU A 251 -2.28 8.13 -1.34
N ARG A 252 -2.53 7.26 -2.33
CA ARG A 252 -2.73 5.82 -2.09
C ARG A 252 -1.49 5.11 -1.56
N ILE A 253 -0.29 5.55 -1.94
CA ILE A 253 0.96 5.06 -1.35
C ILE A 253 1.01 5.31 0.16
N LYS A 254 0.50 6.45 0.64
CA LYS A 254 0.49 6.75 2.09
C LYS A 254 -0.50 5.88 2.86
N GLU A 255 -1.58 5.46 2.22
CA GLU A 255 -2.67 4.66 2.80
C GLU A 255 -2.54 3.16 2.48
N ILE A 256 -1.42 2.74 1.88
CA ILE A 256 -1.29 1.38 1.32
C ILE A 256 -1.46 0.29 2.38
N TYR A 257 -1.03 0.54 3.61
CA TYR A 257 -1.17 -0.40 4.71
C TYR A 257 -2.65 -0.61 5.08
N GLU A 258 -3.40 0.48 5.25
CA GLU A 258 -4.84 0.45 5.54
C GLU A 258 -5.63 -0.18 4.40
N MET A 259 -5.24 0.11 3.15
CA MET A 259 -5.84 -0.50 1.96
C MET A 259 -5.68 -2.02 1.97
N VAL A 260 -4.48 -2.54 2.26
CA VAL A 260 -4.25 -3.99 2.35
C VAL A 260 -5.01 -4.60 3.53
N GLN A 261 -5.07 -3.92 4.67
CA GLN A 261 -5.78 -4.40 5.86
C GLN A 261 -7.29 -4.59 5.61
N LEU A 262 -7.90 -3.72 4.81
CA LEU A 262 -9.33 -3.74 4.47
C LEU A 262 -9.70 -4.59 3.25
N TYR A 263 -8.73 -5.27 2.65
CA TYR A 263 -9.03 -6.28 1.65
C TYR A 263 -10.02 -7.32 2.21
N PRO A 264 -11.12 -7.67 1.50
CA PRO A 264 -11.39 -7.48 0.08
C PRO A 264 -12.19 -6.21 -0.32
N HIS A 265 -12.60 -5.37 0.63
CA HIS A 265 -13.43 -4.19 0.33
C HIS A 265 -12.66 -3.09 -0.44
N SER A 266 -11.34 -3.11 -0.40
CA SER A 266 -10.43 -2.15 -1.05
C SER A 266 -9.97 -2.57 -2.45
N VAL A 267 -10.50 -3.66 -3.03
CA VAL A 267 -10.08 -4.21 -4.34
C VAL A 267 -10.16 -3.16 -5.46
N THR A 268 -11.21 -2.34 -5.48
CA THR A 268 -11.39 -1.29 -6.49
C THR A 268 -10.25 -0.28 -6.46
N ALA A 269 -9.90 0.25 -5.29
CA ALA A 269 -8.78 1.18 -5.16
C ALA A 269 -7.42 0.56 -5.51
N LEU A 270 -7.22 -0.74 -5.23
CA LEU A 270 -6.01 -1.47 -5.64
C LEU A 270 -5.93 -1.65 -7.16
N GLN A 271 -7.06 -1.90 -7.83
CA GLN A 271 -7.14 -1.98 -9.29
C GLN A 271 -6.89 -0.61 -9.95
N GLU A 272 -7.43 0.47 -9.40
CA GLU A 272 -7.15 1.83 -9.90
C GLU A 272 -5.68 2.20 -9.72
N LEU A 273 -5.07 1.82 -8.59
CA LEU A 273 -3.63 2.00 -8.38
C LEU A 273 -2.84 1.25 -9.46
N ARG A 274 -3.23 0.01 -9.80
CA ARG A 274 -2.63 -0.73 -10.93
C ARG A 274 -2.80 0.01 -12.26
N GLU A 275 -4.00 0.49 -12.56
CA GLU A 275 -4.28 1.19 -13.82
C GLU A 275 -3.42 2.46 -13.95
N CYS A 276 -3.28 3.23 -12.87
CA CYS A 276 -2.40 4.40 -12.83
C CYS A 276 -0.94 4.02 -13.05
N LEU A 277 -0.48 2.90 -12.44
CA LEU A 277 0.88 2.41 -12.60
C LEU A 277 1.14 1.75 -13.97
N ALA A 278 0.12 1.28 -14.69
CA ALA A 278 0.29 0.57 -15.97
C ALA A 278 0.34 1.51 -17.19
N LEU A 279 -0.32 2.66 -17.12
CA LEU A 279 -0.46 3.62 -18.23
C LEU A 279 0.76 4.53 -18.45
N ASP A 280 1.74 4.49 -17.54
CA ASP A 280 2.96 5.31 -17.57
C ASP A 280 4.11 4.72 -18.41
N SER A 281 3.78 4.06 -19.53
CA SER A 281 4.79 3.44 -20.41
C SER A 281 5.81 4.42 -20.99
N ASP A 282 5.46 5.70 -21.12
CA ASP A 282 6.31 6.73 -21.72
C ASP A 282 7.28 7.39 -20.71
N ARG A 283 7.15 7.15 -19.40
CA ARG A 283 7.99 7.76 -18.34
C ARG A 283 8.49 6.74 -17.32
N PHE A 284 9.32 5.81 -17.80
CA PHE A 284 9.97 4.75 -17.05
C PHE A 284 10.56 5.17 -15.68
N GLN A 285 11.11 6.39 -15.57
CA GLN A 285 11.71 6.89 -14.33
C GLN A 285 10.69 7.20 -13.20
N SER A 286 9.49 7.67 -13.54
CA SER A 286 8.44 7.97 -12.54
C SER A 286 7.86 6.68 -11.95
N LEU A 287 7.65 5.70 -12.82
CA LEU A 287 7.10 4.40 -12.49
C LEU A 287 7.97 3.61 -11.50
N ALA A 288 9.28 3.53 -11.77
CA ALA A 288 10.23 2.88 -10.85
C ALA A 288 10.26 3.56 -9.47
N HIS A 289 10.21 4.90 -9.44
CA HIS A 289 10.19 5.66 -8.20
C HIS A 289 8.91 5.42 -7.39
N HIS A 290 7.73 5.42 -8.01
CA HIS A 290 6.47 5.11 -7.34
C HIS A 290 6.46 3.67 -6.81
N ARG A 291 6.92 2.69 -7.60
CA ARG A 291 7.04 1.28 -7.20
C ARG A 291 7.97 1.08 -6.01
N ALA A 292 9.14 1.72 -6.01
CA ALA A 292 10.07 1.69 -4.87
C ALA A 292 9.43 2.30 -3.63
N LYS A 293 8.77 3.45 -3.77
CA LYS A 293 8.11 4.14 -2.66
C LYS A 293 6.97 3.33 -2.04
N ILE A 294 6.22 2.57 -2.84
CA ILE A 294 5.20 1.62 -2.33
C ILE A 294 5.85 0.61 -1.38
N VAL A 295 6.95 -0.01 -1.82
CA VAL A 295 7.67 -1.01 -1.02
C VAL A 295 8.21 -0.40 0.27
N ASP A 296 8.87 0.75 0.17
CA ASP A 296 9.48 1.41 1.34
C ASP A 296 8.42 1.84 2.36
N VAL A 297 7.33 2.48 1.93
CA VAL A 297 6.26 2.92 2.84
C VAL A 297 5.57 1.72 3.48
N PHE A 298 5.27 0.68 2.70
CA PHE A 298 4.60 -0.51 3.22
C PHE A 298 5.47 -1.25 4.24
N ILE A 299 6.76 -1.50 3.95
CA ILE A 299 7.68 -2.17 4.87
C ILE A 299 7.82 -1.38 6.17
N ASN A 300 8.00 -0.06 6.11
CA ASN A 300 8.09 0.78 7.30
C ASN A 300 6.81 0.69 8.17
N CYS A 301 5.63 0.65 7.55
CA CYS A 301 4.38 0.46 8.27
C CYS A 301 4.27 -0.95 8.90
N CYS A 302 4.71 -1.99 8.20
CA CYS A 302 4.76 -3.35 8.72
C CYS A 302 5.68 -3.46 9.94
N ASP A 303 6.89 -2.89 9.88
CA ASP A 303 7.84 -2.89 10.99
C ASP A 303 7.26 -2.20 12.24
N GLN A 304 6.50 -1.10 12.06
CA GLN A 304 5.92 -0.36 13.17
C GLN A 304 4.66 -0.99 13.75
N ARG A 305 3.79 -1.58 12.91
CA ARG A 305 2.43 -1.97 13.30
C ARG A 305 2.18 -3.47 13.34
N LEU A 306 2.97 -4.29 12.64
CA LEU A 306 2.73 -5.74 12.50
C LEU A 306 3.85 -6.57 13.10
N LEU A 307 5.11 -6.23 12.80
CA LEU A 307 6.30 -7.04 13.08
C LEU A 307 6.89 -6.79 14.48
N HIS A 308 6.04 -6.84 15.50
CA HIS A 308 6.43 -6.71 16.89
C HIS A 308 5.89 -7.87 17.73
N LEU A 309 6.57 -8.17 18.84
CA LEU A 309 6.30 -9.34 19.71
C LEU A 309 4.88 -9.38 20.32
N GLY A 310 4.17 -8.25 20.31
CA GLY A 310 2.80 -8.15 20.83
C GLY A 310 1.71 -8.68 19.88
N THR A 311 2.02 -8.88 18.60
CA THR A 311 1.04 -9.33 17.60
C THR A 311 0.85 -10.84 17.66
N ASN A 312 -0.39 -11.32 17.60
CA ASN A 312 -0.69 -12.74 17.50
C ASN A 312 -0.22 -13.31 16.14
N THR A 313 0.25 -14.56 16.11
CA THR A 313 0.69 -15.25 14.90
C THR A 313 -0.44 -15.33 13.88
N VAL A 314 -1.66 -15.59 14.35
CA VAL A 314 -2.87 -15.67 13.53
C VAL A 314 -3.11 -14.37 12.76
N ASP A 315 -3.01 -13.21 13.43
CA ASP A 315 -3.21 -11.90 12.80
C ASP A 315 -2.14 -11.60 11.74
N VAL A 316 -0.89 -12.01 12.00
CA VAL A 316 0.20 -11.89 11.02
C VAL A 316 -0.05 -12.76 9.80
N ILE A 317 -0.57 -13.99 9.98
CA ILE A 317 -0.94 -14.88 8.87
C ILE A 317 -2.10 -14.28 8.07
N ILE A 318 -3.15 -13.77 8.72
CA ILE A 318 -4.27 -13.10 8.04
C ILE A 318 -3.77 -11.91 7.22
N MET A 319 -2.92 -11.07 7.81
CA MET A 319 -2.34 -9.94 7.10
C MET A 319 -1.45 -10.40 5.94
N TYR A 320 -0.68 -11.47 6.12
CA TYR A 320 0.14 -12.06 5.06
C TYR A 320 -0.70 -12.55 3.86
N THR A 321 -1.82 -13.23 4.12
CA THR A 321 -2.76 -13.64 3.09
C THR A 321 -3.33 -12.43 2.33
N LYS A 322 -3.73 -11.38 3.06
CA LYS A 322 -4.20 -10.12 2.46
C LYS A 322 -3.12 -9.42 1.64
N VAL A 323 -1.86 -9.44 2.08
CA VAL A 323 -0.70 -8.90 1.35
C VAL A 323 -0.55 -9.60 0.02
N ILE A 324 -0.54 -10.94 0.01
CA ILE A 324 -0.42 -11.72 -1.24
C ILE A 324 -1.52 -11.32 -2.21
N LYS A 325 -2.79 -11.39 -1.79
CA LYS A 325 -3.93 -11.09 -2.67
C LYS A 325 -3.94 -9.63 -3.16
N SER A 326 -3.61 -8.68 -2.28
CA SER A 326 -3.60 -7.26 -2.62
C SER A 326 -2.46 -6.90 -3.57
N PHE A 327 -1.23 -7.36 -3.30
CA PHE A 327 -0.08 -7.05 -4.15
C PHE A 327 -0.10 -7.78 -5.48
N LEU A 328 -0.69 -8.99 -5.57
CA LEU A 328 -0.97 -9.63 -6.87
C LEU A 328 -2.03 -8.87 -7.67
N THR A 329 -2.96 -8.18 -7.00
CA THR A 329 -3.95 -7.32 -7.66
C THR A 329 -3.29 -6.05 -8.21
N ILE A 330 -2.33 -5.45 -7.47
CA ILE A 330 -1.57 -4.27 -7.91
C ILE A 330 -0.58 -4.64 -9.03
N ASP A 331 0.20 -5.69 -8.83
CA ASP A 331 1.26 -6.13 -9.73
C ASP A 331 1.13 -7.64 -10.02
N PRO A 332 0.52 -8.02 -11.16
CA PRO A 332 0.34 -9.42 -11.51
C PRO A 332 1.67 -10.13 -11.81
N THR A 333 2.79 -9.41 -11.97
CA THR A 333 4.10 -10.05 -12.11
C THR A 333 4.60 -10.63 -10.79
N GLY A 334 4.14 -10.13 -9.64
CA GLY A 334 4.60 -10.56 -8.32
C GLY A 334 5.94 -9.96 -7.86
N VAL A 335 6.54 -9.04 -8.62
CA VAL A 335 7.84 -8.43 -8.29
C VAL A 335 7.75 -7.57 -7.02
N LEU A 336 6.69 -6.76 -6.89
CA LEU A 336 6.48 -5.97 -5.66
C LEU A 336 6.22 -6.87 -4.46
N LEU A 337 5.45 -7.95 -4.67
CA LEU A 337 5.12 -8.92 -3.62
C LEU A 337 6.38 -9.55 -3.03
N ASP A 338 7.31 -10.02 -3.86
CA ASP A 338 8.56 -10.66 -3.40
C ASP A 338 9.36 -9.73 -2.47
N LYS A 339 9.39 -8.42 -2.75
CA LYS A 339 10.10 -7.46 -1.91
C LYS A 339 9.44 -7.25 -0.56
N VAL A 340 8.13 -7.04 -0.53
CA VAL A 340 7.40 -6.71 0.72
C VAL A 340 7.20 -7.93 1.64
N VAL A 341 7.20 -9.13 1.07
CA VAL A 341 6.96 -10.39 1.79
C VAL A 341 8.17 -10.86 2.59
N ARG A 342 9.41 -10.60 2.14
CA ARG A 342 10.66 -11.02 2.79
C ARG A 342 10.74 -10.69 4.30
N PRO A 343 10.50 -9.46 4.77
CA PRO A 343 10.55 -9.16 6.21
C PRO A 343 9.48 -9.92 6.99
N ILE A 344 8.28 -10.10 6.41
CA ILE A 344 7.18 -10.86 7.04
C ILE A 344 7.56 -12.34 7.15
N ARG A 345 8.13 -12.95 6.10
CA ARG A 345 8.61 -14.35 6.12
C ARG A 345 9.66 -14.58 7.18
N LYS A 346 10.66 -13.68 7.25
CA LYS A 346 11.72 -13.74 8.25
C LYS A 346 11.18 -13.65 9.68
N TYR A 347 10.13 -12.85 9.88
CA TYR A 347 9.46 -12.75 11.17
C TYR A 347 8.70 -14.03 11.52
N LEU A 348 7.90 -14.57 10.59
CA LEU A 348 7.13 -15.80 10.77
C LEU A 348 8.02 -17.02 11.02
N SER A 349 9.16 -17.14 10.33
CA SER A 349 10.09 -18.26 10.53
C SER A 349 10.76 -18.28 11.90
N THR A 350 10.77 -17.15 12.61
CA THR A 350 11.30 -17.06 13.98
C THR A 350 10.30 -17.59 15.02
N ARG A 351 9.02 -17.72 14.66
CA ARG A 351 7.95 -18.14 15.58
C ARG A 351 7.77 -19.66 15.54
N SER A 352 7.88 -20.32 16.70
CA SER A 352 7.74 -21.76 16.83
C SER A 352 6.30 -22.27 16.60
N ASP A 353 5.30 -21.43 16.89
CA ASP A 353 3.88 -21.77 16.81
C ASP A 353 3.29 -21.61 15.40
N PHE A 354 4.05 -21.05 14.44
CA PHE A 354 3.55 -20.77 13.10
C PHE A 354 3.04 -22.00 12.36
N VAL A 355 3.81 -23.11 12.35
CA VAL A 355 3.45 -24.33 11.62
C VAL A 355 2.14 -24.90 12.16
N GLN A 356 2.00 -24.95 13.49
CA GLN A 356 0.78 -25.44 14.15
C GLN A 356 -0.43 -24.60 13.77
N GLN A 357 -0.31 -23.27 13.83
CA GLN A 357 -1.41 -22.36 13.49
C GLN A 357 -1.83 -22.48 12.01
N VAL A 358 -0.87 -22.62 11.09
CA VAL A 358 -1.18 -22.82 9.66
C VAL A 358 -1.88 -24.16 9.44
N VAL A 359 -1.38 -25.25 10.02
CA VAL A 359 -1.98 -26.58 9.87
C VAL A 359 -3.40 -26.62 10.46
N HIS A 360 -3.60 -26.08 11.67
CA HIS A 360 -4.94 -25.95 12.25
C HIS A 360 -5.86 -25.10 11.36
N GLY A 361 -5.33 -24.00 10.81
CA GLY A 361 -6.05 -23.13 9.88
C GLY A 361 -6.45 -23.80 8.56
N MET A 362 -5.70 -24.80 8.09
CA MET A 362 -6.00 -25.57 6.88
C MET A 362 -7.04 -26.68 7.11
N LEU A 363 -7.09 -27.24 8.32
CA LEU A 363 -7.86 -28.45 8.62
C LEU A 363 -9.27 -28.21 9.16
N ASP A 364 -9.57 -27.03 9.71
CA ASP A 364 -10.89 -26.69 10.26
C ASP A 364 -11.66 -25.78 9.30
N LEU A 365 -12.84 -26.23 8.86
CA LEU A 365 -13.71 -25.50 7.94
C LEU A 365 -14.71 -24.60 8.67
N ASN A 366 -14.81 -24.71 9.99
CA ASN A 366 -15.80 -23.97 10.76
C ASN A 366 -15.36 -22.52 10.98
N ALA A 367 -16.15 -21.58 10.47
CA ALA A 367 -15.85 -20.15 10.52
C ALA A 367 -15.92 -19.52 11.93
N GLU A 368 -16.56 -20.20 12.88
CA GLU A 368 -16.68 -19.73 14.27
C GLU A 368 -15.47 -20.11 15.12
N THR A 369 -14.81 -21.23 14.83
CA THR A 369 -13.66 -21.75 15.57
C THR A 369 -12.34 -21.39 14.90
N ASN A 370 -12.31 -21.27 13.57
CA ASN A 370 -11.10 -21.00 12.81
C ASN A 370 -11.07 -19.58 12.24
N SER A 371 -10.14 -18.74 12.72
CA SER A 371 -9.92 -17.39 12.17
C SER A 371 -9.22 -17.40 10.79
N LEU A 372 -8.70 -18.56 10.36
CA LEU A 372 -7.94 -18.77 9.12
C LEU A 372 -8.70 -19.59 8.07
N VAL A 373 -10.04 -19.60 8.09
CA VAL A 373 -10.89 -20.36 7.14
C VAL A 373 -10.55 -20.12 5.68
N GLU A 374 -10.04 -18.93 5.35
CA GLU A 374 -9.57 -18.59 4.02
C GLU A 374 -8.51 -19.58 3.50
N LEU A 375 -7.63 -20.10 4.37
CA LEU A 375 -6.63 -21.11 4.00
C LEU A 375 -7.27 -22.45 3.68
N ALA A 376 -8.27 -22.88 4.47
CA ALA A 376 -9.01 -24.10 4.19
C ALA A 376 -9.80 -24.00 2.87
N GLN A 377 -10.33 -22.81 2.55
CA GLN A 377 -10.97 -22.55 1.25
C GLN A 377 -9.96 -22.59 0.08
N GLU A 378 -8.76 -22.03 0.24
CA GLU A 378 -7.70 -22.15 -0.79
C GLU A 378 -7.25 -23.61 -0.98
N LEU A 379 -7.27 -24.42 0.09
CA LEU A 379 -7.00 -25.85 -0.03
C LEU A 379 -8.06 -26.56 -0.88
N GLN A 380 -9.35 -26.26 -0.64
CA GLN A 380 -10.48 -26.85 -1.37
C GLN A 380 -10.56 -26.47 -2.84
N LYS A 381 -10.03 -25.30 -3.23
CA LYS A 381 -10.05 -24.88 -4.65
C LYS A 381 -9.32 -25.84 -5.56
N ASN A 382 -8.46 -26.71 -5.01
CA ASN A 382 -7.83 -27.84 -5.70
C ASN A 382 -7.19 -27.46 -7.04
N ASP A 383 -6.73 -26.20 -7.15
CA ASP A 383 -5.95 -25.76 -8.30
C ASP A 383 -4.69 -26.63 -8.31
N PRO A 384 -4.42 -27.38 -9.40
CA PRO A 384 -3.23 -28.20 -9.47
C PRO A 384 -2.02 -27.31 -9.14
N PRO A 385 -1.05 -27.77 -8.32
CA PRO A 385 0.17 -27.01 -8.09
C PRO A 385 0.68 -26.62 -9.47
N THR A 386 0.83 -25.31 -9.69
CA THR A 386 1.21 -24.73 -10.97
C THR A 386 2.20 -25.67 -11.63
N LEU A 387 1.77 -26.31 -12.73
CA LEU A 387 2.51 -27.38 -13.42
C LEU A 387 3.99 -27.08 -13.31
N ALA A 388 4.75 -28.07 -12.79
CA ALA A 388 6.19 -28.02 -12.55
C ALA A 388 6.84 -27.01 -13.49
N PRO A 389 7.59 -26.02 -12.94
CA PRO A 389 7.94 -24.79 -13.65
C PRO A 389 8.29 -25.15 -15.08
N ILE A 390 7.41 -24.78 -16.02
CA ILE A 390 7.66 -25.00 -17.45
C ILE A 390 9.07 -24.49 -17.64
N ASP A 391 9.98 -25.38 -18.05
CA ASP A 391 11.38 -25.03 -18.24
C ASP A 391 11.40 -23.69 -18.96
N ILE A 392 12.01 -22.67 -18.36
CA ILE A 392 11.93 -21.27 -18.80
C ILE A 392 12.33 -21.17 -20.29
N LEU A 393 13.17 -22.10 -20.73
CA LEU A 393 13.64 -22.28 -22.10
C LEU A 393 12.58 -22.78 -23.10
N SER A 394 11.48 -23.36 -22.61
CA SER A 394 10.40 -23.99 -23.40
C SER A 394 9.09 -23.19 -23.40
N ASP A 395 9.00 -22.07 -22.66
CA ASP A 395 7.77 -21.25 -22.59
C ASP A 395 7.70 -20.22 -23.75
N PRO A 396 6.74 -20.34 -24.69
CA PRO A 396 6.55 -19.38 -25.77
C PRO A 396 5.99 -18.02 -25.32
N LYS A 397 5.57 -17.88 -24.05
CA LYS A 397 5.11 -16.62 -23.43
C LYS A 397 6.13 -16.02 -22.47
N TRP A 398 7.36 -16.53 -22.48
CA TRP A 398 8.41 -16.01 -21.62
C TRP A 398 8.76 -14.57 -22.00
N ASN A 399 8.70 -13.69 -20.99
CA ASN A 399 9.17 -12.31 -21.08
C ASN A 399 10.26 -12.12 -20.02
N PRO A 400 11.30 -11.33 -20.31
CA PRO A 400 12.34 -11.04 -19.32
C PRO A 400 11.77 -10.34 -18.10
N ASP A 401 12.38 -10.58 -16.95
CA ASP A 401 11.96 -9.95 -15.72
C ASP A 401 12.14 -8.43 -15.77
N PRO A 402 11.25 -7.65 -15.13
CA PRO A 402 11.40 -6.21 -15.02
C PRO A 402 12.73 -5.83 -14.37
N ILE A 403 13.28 -4.64 -14.67
CA ILE A 403 14.53 -4.15 -14.07
C ILE A 403 14.46 -4.09 -12.52
N ASP A 404 13.25 -3.96 -11.99
CA ASP A 404 13.00 -3.88 -10.56
C ASP A 404 13.07 -5.25 -9.86
N ALA A 405 13.09 -6.35 -10.61
CA ALA A 405 13.15 -7.70 -10.05
C ALA A 405 14.50 -7.95 -9.37
N LEU A 406 14.47 -8.65 -8.24
CA LEU A 406 15.70 -9.08 -7.57
C LEU A 406 16.33 -10.24 -8.36
N PRO A 407 17.65 -10.46 -8.25
CA PRO A 407 18.33 -11.53 -8.99
C PRO A 407 17.78 -12.93 -8.74
N ASP A 408 17.23 -13.16 -7.54
CA ASP A 408 16.66 -14.43 -7.12
C ASP A 408 15.16 -14.55 -7.43
N PHE A 409 14.57 -13.55 -8.08
CA PHE A 409 13.14 -13.52 -8.38
C PHE A 409 12.78 -14.65 -9.35
N LYS A 410 11.76 -15.43 -8.97
CA LYS A 410 11.16 -16.44 -9.83
C LYS A 410 9.67 -16.18 -9.95
N LYS A 411 9.24 -15.99 -11.19
CA LYS A 411 7.85 -15.71 -11.52
C LYS A 411 6.96 -16.90 -11.13
N GLY A 412 5.95 -16.65 -10.29
CA GLY A 412 4.96 -17.65 -9.88
C GLY A 412 5.24 -18.38 -8.56
N GLU A 413 6.38 -18.17 -7.88
CA GLU A 413 6.63 -18.82 -6.58
C GLU A 413 5.67 -18.35 -5.47
N VAL A 414 5.09 -17.16 -5.59
CA VAL A 414 4.27 -16.50 -4.55
C VAL A 414 2.83 -16.22 -5.02
N SER A 415 2.37 -16.88 -6.10
CA SER A 415 1.00 -16.65 -6.59
C SER A 415 -0.07 -17.35 -5.75
N ASP A 416 0.27 -18.49 -5.16
CA ASP A 416 -0.59 -19.23 -4.25
C ASP A 416 -0.22 -18.92 -2.79
N VAL A 417 -1.23 -18.57 -1.98
CA VAL A 417 -1.08 -18.27 -0.55
C VAL A 417 -0.51 -19.46 0.21
N LEU A 418 -0.99 -20.68 -0.08
CA LEU A 418 -0.55 -21.88 0.62
C LEU A 418 0.90 -22.21 0.26
N GLN A 419 1.24 -22.19 -1.03
CA GLN A 419 2.62 -22.39 -1.48
C GLN A 419 3.56 -21.32 -0.89
N ALA A 420 3.12 -20.07 -0.83
CA ALA A 420 3.89 -18.97 -0.25
C ALA A 420 4.06 -19.06 1.28
N LEU A 421 3.16 -19.75 1.99
CA LEU A 421 3.28 -20.03 3.43
C LEU A 421 4.20 -21.23 3.68
N VAL A 422 4.07 -22.29 2.89
CA VAL A 422 4.91 -23.48 2.97
C VAL A 422 6.36 -23.15 2.61
N SER A 423 6.58 -22.28 1.61
CA SER A 423 7.91 -21.83 1.18
C SER A 423 8.65 -20.98 2.22
N ILE A 424 8.04 -20.68 3.38
CA ILE A 424 8.73 -19.98 4.47
C ILE A 424 9.77 -20.90 5.11
N TYR A 425 9.55 -22.21 5.05
CA TYR A 425 10.52 -23.22 5.48
C TYR A 425 11.14 -23.90 4.26
N ASP A 426 12.46 -24.11 4.32
CA ASP A 426 13.22 -24.81 3.27
C ASP A 426 12.85 -26.30 3.17
N LEU A 427 12.31 -26.87 4.26
CA LEU A 427 11.96 -28.27 4.37
C LEU A 427 10.43 -28.42 4.53
N PRO A 428 9.71 -28.94 3.51
CA PRO A 428 8.28 -29.22 3.62
C PRO A 428 7.98 -30.32 4.66
N SER A 429 8.98 -31.12 5.04
CA SER A 429 8.85 -32.18 6.04
C SER A 429 8.39 -31.68 7.41
N VAL A 430 8.66 -30.42 7.77
CA VAL A 430 8.22 -29.83 9.03
C VAL A 430 6.68 -29.76 9.08
N PHE A 431 6.04 -29.44 7.96
CA PHE A 431 4.58 -29.42 7.87
C PHE A 431 3.99 -30.82 7.85
N THR A 432 4.63 -31.76 7.15
CA THR A 432 4.12 -33.14 7.06
C THR A 432 4.22 -33.85 8.40
N GLU A 433 5.26 -33.62 9.19
CA GLU A 433 5.39 -34.13 10.55
C GLU A 433 4.26 -33.61 11.46
N GLU A 434 4.01 -32.31 11.46
CA GLU A 434 2.92 -31.74 12.28
C GLU A 434 1.54 -32.23 11.83
N LEU A 435 1.30 -32.30 10.51
CA LEU A 435 0.09 -32.90 9.94
C LEU A 435 -0.07 -34.35 10.38
N THR A 436 1.00 -35.17 10.33
CA THR A 436 0.97 -36.56 10.78
C THR A 436 0.65 -36.71 12.26
N SER A 437 1.16 -35.80 13.09
CA SER A 437 0.85 -35.77 14.52
C SER A 437 -0.63 -35.46 14.76
N ILE A 438 -1.17 -34.41 14.13
CA ILE A 438 -2.58 -34.00 14.28
C ILE A 438 -3.53 -35.06 13.74
N PHE A 439 -3.27 -35.61 12.55
CA PHE A 439 -4.10 -36.68 12.01
C PHE A 439 -4.01 -37.96 12.84
N GLY A 440 -2.85 -38.28 13.41
CA GLY A 440 -2.71 -39.40 14.34
C GLY A 440 -3.61 -39.25 15.56
N GLU A 441 -3.66 -38.07 16.17
CA GLU A 441 -4.57 -37.82 17.30
C GLU A 441 -6.04 -37.84 16.88
N ARG A 442 -6.39 -37.30 15.71
CA ARG A 442 -7.77 -37.32 15.20
C ARG A 442 -8.25 -38.73 14.87
N LEU A 443 -7.39 -39.58 14.28
CA LEU A 443 -7.73 -40.97 13.93
C LEU A 443 -7.99 -41.86 15.15
N LEU A 444 -7.37 -41.55 16.30
CA LEU A 444 -7.63 -42.27 17.55
C LEU A 444 -8.98 -41.88 18.19
N LYS A 445 -9.49 -40.68 17.88
CA LYS A 445 -10.77 -40.18 18.39
C LYS A 445 -11.94 -40.58 17.46
N TRP A 446 -12.26 -41.86 17.47
CA TRP A 446 -13.31 -42.48 16.66
C TRP A 446 -14.71 -41.85 16.79
N ASN A 447 -15.02 -41.22 17.94
CA ASN A 447 -16.30 -40.56 18.19
C ASN A 447 -16.40 -39.12 17.65
N GLU A 448 -15.27 -38.45 17.41
CA GLU A 448 -15.24 -37.02 17.05
C GLU A 448 -15.02 -36.75 15.55
N TYR A 449 -14.36 -37.67 14.83
CA TYR A 449 -13.94 -37.45 13.44
C TYR A 449 -14.33 -38.59 12.50
N SER A 450 -14.87 -38.25 11.33
CA SER A 450 -15.13 -39.20 10.25
C SER A 450 -13.85 -39.58 9.52
N LEU A 451 -13.66 -40.87 9.27
CA LEU A 451 -12.54 -41.39 8.46
C LEU A 451 -12.59 -40.83 7.03
N GLU A 452 -13.80 -40.67 6.46
CA GLU A 452 -14.00 -40.19 5.09
C GLU A 452 -13.51 -38.74 4.90
N ASP A 453 -13.74 -37.88 5.91
CA ASP A 453 -13.29 -36.49 5.87
C ASP A 453 -11.76 -36.38 5.96
N ILE A 454 -11.14 -37.26 6.74
CA ILE A 454 -9.68 -37.36 6.88
C ILE A 454 -9.06 -37.86 5.57
N GLU A 455 -9.64 -38.88 4.94
CA GLU A 455 -9.21 -39.39 3.63
C GLU A 455 -9.29 -38.30 2.56
N HIS A 456 -10.43 -37.62 2.44
CA HIS A 456 -10.61 -36.53 1.48
C HIS A 456 -9.60 -35.40 1.69
N THR A 457 -9.39 -34.96 2.93
CA THR A 457 -8.42 -33.91 3.26
C THR A 457 -6.99 -34.34 2.95
N THR A 458 -6.66 -35.62 3.19
CA THR A 458 -5.35 -36.19 2.88
C THR A 458 -5.09 -36.20 1.38
N ASP A 459 -6.10 -36.50 0.55
CA ASP A 459 -5.96 -36.48 -0.91
C ASP A 459 -5.75 -35.07 -1.46
N LEU A 460 -6.41 -34.05 -0.88
CA LEU A 460 -6.14 -32.65 -1.19
C LEU A 460 -4.68 -32.26 -0.86
N LEU A 461 -4.19 -32.68 0.30
CA LEU A 461 -2.82 -32.42 0.73
C LEU A 461 -1.80 -33.12 -0.19
N LYS A 462 -2.03 -34.39 -0.54
CA LYS A 462 -1.18 -35.12 -1.50
C LYS A 462 -1.11 -34.46 -2.86
N SER A 463 -2.23 -33.88 -3.32
CA SER A 463 -2.25 -33.14 -4.59
C SER A 463 -1.31 -31.93 -4.55
N ARG A 464 -1.19 -31.25 -3.39
CA ARG A 464 -0.38 -30.03 -3.25
C ARG A 464 1.07 -30.26 -2.85
N PHE A 465 1.35 -31.11 -1.86
CA PHE A 465 2.73 -31.35 -1.36
C PHE A 465 3.42 -32.55 -2.04
N GLY A 466 2.67 -33.35 -2.80
CA GLY A 466 3.14 -34.58 -3.41
C GLY A 466 2.93 -35.80 -2.50
N GLY A 467 2.68 -36.96 -3.12
CA GLY A 467 2.27 -38.16 -2.40
C GLY A 467 3.35 -38.79 -1.51
N ASN A 468 4.64 -38.60 -1.83
CA ASN A 468 5.72 -39.33 -1.16
C ASN A 468 5.92 -38.92 0.31
N GLU A 469 5.53 -37.71 0.69
CA GLU A 469 5.70 -37.19 2.05
C GLU A 469 4.61 -37.70 3.01
N PHE A 470 3.49 -38.18 2.47
CA PHE A 470 2.34 -38.66 3.25
C PHE A 470 2.22 -40.18 3.35
N ASN A 471 3.28 -40.92 2.99
CA ASN A 471 3.30 -42.38 3.10
C ASN A 471 2.98 -42.87 4.52
N CYS A 472 3.40 -42.14 5.56
CA CYS A 472 3.08 -42.48 6.95
C CYS A 472 1.58 -42.36 7.22
N LEU A 473 0.95 -41.26 6.79
CA LEU A 473 -0.49 -41.06 6.92
C LEU A 473 -1.29 -42.15 6.18
N ASP A 474 -0.83 -42.56 4.99
CA ASP A 474 -1.49 -43.62 4.23
C ASP A 474 -1.49 -44.96 4.95
N VAL A 475 -0.39 -45.28 5.64
CA VAL A 475 -0.34 -46.46 6.49
C VAL A 475 -1.26 -46.31 7.70
N MET A 476 -1.31 -45.12 8.32
CA MET A 476 -2.18 -44.85 9.47
C MET A 476 -3.68 -45.00 9.11
N ILE A 477 -4.11 -44.43 7.98
CA ILE A 477 -5.48 -44.57 7.48
C ILE A 477 -5.79 -46.03 7.16
N LYS A 478 -4.86 -46.72 6.50
CA LYS A 478 -5.01 -48.15 6.19
C LYS A 478 -5.09 -49.01 7.45
N ASP A 479 -4.31 -48.71 8.48
CA ASP A 479 -4.35 -49.42 9.76
C ASP A 479 -5.76 -49.34 10.39
N VAL A 480 -6.40 -48.16 10.37
CA VAL A 480 -7.77 -47.98 10.87
C VAL A 480 -8.78 -48.73 9.99
N HIS A 481 -8.65 -48.65 8.66
CA HIS A 481 -9.55 -49.37 7.75
C HIS A 481 -9.44 -50.90 7.90
N ASP A 482 -8.21 -51.42 7.95
CA ASP A 482 -7.93 -52.84 8.16
C ASP A 482 -8.42 -53.30 9.54
N SER A 483 -8.34 -52.43 10.56
CA SER A 483 -8.87 -52.69 11.91
C SER A 483 -10.40 -52.79 11.90
N ASN A 484 -11.11 -51.86 11.27
CA ASN A 484 -12.57 -51.89 11.16
C ASN A 484 -13.07 -53.14 10.40
N LYS A 485 -12.35 -53.50 9.33
CA LYS A 485 -12.63 -54.73 8.56
C LYS A 485 -12.37 -56.00 9.37
N LEU A 486 -11.40 -55.97 10.27
CA LEU A 486 -11.06 -57.10 11.12
C LEU A 486 -12.03 -57.21 12.30
N ASN A 487 -12.41 -56.09 12.92
CA ASN A 487 -13.44 -56.00 13.96
C ASN A 487 -14.78 -56.57 13.46
N SER A 488 -15.22 -56.19 12.25
CA SER A 488 -16.45 -56.73 11.63
C SER A 488 -16.37 -58.22 11.28
N ARG A 489 -15.17 -58.75 11.00
CA ARG A 489 -14.95 -60.17 10.71
C ARG A 489 -14.89 -61.04 11.97
N LEU A 490 -14.27 -60.53 13.03
CA LEU A 490 -14.12 -61.26 14.30
C LEU A 490 -15.34 -61.09 15.22
N SER A 491 -16.09 -59.99 15.07
CA SER A 491 -17.34 -59.67 15.79
C SER A 491 -17.37 -60.16 17.23
N HIS A 492 -16.48 -59.65 18.07
CA HIS A 492 -16.51 -59.86 19.51
C HIS A 492 -17.42 -58.80 20.16
N PRO A 493 -18.53 -59.19 20.83
CA PRO A 493 -19.45 -58.23 21.41
C PRO A 493 -18.80 -57.43 22.55
N GLY A 494 -18.82 -56.10 22.42
CA GLY A 494 -18.33 -55.18 23.45
C GLY A 494 -16.81 -55.00 23.50
N MET A 495 -16.09 -55.28 22.40
CA MET A 495 -14.68 -54.92 22.26
C MET A 495 -14.35 -54.60 20.80
N GLU A 496 -14.02 -53.34 20.54
CA GLU A 496 -13.49 -52.86 19.27
C GLU A 496 -12.04 -52.44 19.45
N LEU A 497 -11.14 -52.95 18.61
CA LEU A 497 -9.71 -52.66 18.72
C LEU A 497 -9.20 -51.97 17.46
N THR A 498 -8.39 -50.93 17.65
CA THR A 498 -7.64 -50.30 16.58
C THR A 498 -6.20 -50.83 16.60
N ILE A 499 -5.82 -51.55 15.55
CA ILE A 499 -4.53 -52.21 15.43
C ILE A 499 -3.59 -51.25 14.69
N LEU A 500 -2.54 -50.80 15.38
CA LEU A 500 -1.62 -49.76 14.89
C LEU A 500 -0.28 -50.34 14.44
N SER A 501 0.28 -49.82 13.35
CA SER A 501 1.62 -50.15 12.89
C SER A 501 2.70 -49.31 13.61
N ARG A 502 3.42 -49.90 14.57
CA ARG A 502 4.39 -49.20 15.45
C ARG A 502 5.35 -48.22 14.73
N MET A 503 5.82 -48.53 13.53
CA MET A 503 6.79 -47.69 12.80
C MET A 503 6.19 -46.40 12.22
N TYR A 504 4.86 -46.34 12.04
CA TYR A 504 4.18 -45.26 11.33
C TYR A 504 3.34 -44.36 12.24
N TRP A 505 3.32 -44.63 13.55
CA TRP A 505 2.60 -43.85 14.56
C TRP A 505 3.57 -43.23 15.59
N PRO A 506 4.53 -42.38 15.17
CA PRO A 506 5.64 -41.92 16.02
C PRO A 506 5.17 -41.14 17.26
N SER A 507 4.23 -40.20 17.10
CA SER A 507 3.69 -39.38 18.20
C SER A 507 2.99 -40.23 19.27
N VAL A 508 2.37 -41.33 18.84
CA VAL A 508 1.65 -42.25 19.73
C VAL A 508 2.64 -43.18 20.42
N CYS A 509 3.58 -43.77 19.67
CA CYS A 509 4.57 -44.69 20.24
C CYS A 509 5.50 -44.05 21.27
N GLN A 510 5.89 -42.78 21.08
CA GLN A 510 6.70 -42.06 22.07
C GLN A 510 5.98 -41.90 23.41
N LYS A 511 4.66 -41.66 23.38
CA LYS A 511 3.82 -41.61 24.59
C LYS A 511 3.73 -43.01 25.23
N LEU A 512 3.58 -44.05 24.43
CA LEU A 512 3.44 -45.44 24.87
C LEU A 512 4.70 -46.04 25.51
N ASP A 513 5.91 -45.70 25.04
CA ASP A 513 7.16 -46.25 25.60
C ASP A 513 7.45 -45.75 27.04
N SER A 514 6.75 -44.70 27.48
CA SER A 514 6.87 -44.13 28.83
C SER A 514 5.93 -44.78 29.85
N GLU A 515 4.95 -45.55 29.40
CA GLU A 515 3.89 -46.09 30.24
C GLU A 515 4.10 -47.60 30.48
N LYS A 516 4.13 -47.99 31.77
CA LYS A 516 4.05 -49.41 32.12
C LYS A 516 2.61 -49.86 31.92
N GLY A 517 2.41 -50.95 31.18
CA GLY A 517 1.08 -51.56 31.04
C GLY A 517 0.51 -51.90 32.42
N PHE A 518 -0.79 -51.67 32.58
CA PHE A 518 -1.56 -52.03 33.78
C PHE A 518 -2.71 -52.96 33.39
N ALA A 519 -3.20 -53.75 34.33
CA ALA A 519 -4.31 -54.66 34.10
C ALA A 519 -5.63 -53.88 33.97
N ILE A 520 -6.41 -54.19 32.95
CA ILE A 520 -7.75 -53.61 32.75
C ILE A 520 -8.80 -54.70 33.03
N PRO A 521 -9.97 -54.36 33.60
CA PRO A 521 -11.13 -55.25 33.75
C PRO A 521 -11.46 -56.14 32.54
N VAL A 522 -11.18 -55.65 31.32
CA VAL A 522 -11.51 -56.34 30.06
C VAL A 522 -10.39 -57.24 29.52
N GLN A 523 -9.40 -57.59 30.33
CA GLN A 523 -8.25 -58.40 29.92
C GLN A 523 -8.66 -59.75 29.33
N ASP A 524 -9.63 -60.44 29.93
CA ASP A 524 -10.16 -61.72 29.43
C ASP A 524 -10.77 -61.61 28.03
N LYS A 525 -11.45 -60.49 27.75
CA LYS A 525 -12.03 -60.21 26.44
C LYS A 525 -10.91 -59.94 25.42
N PHE A 526 -9.86 -59.24 25.84
CA PHE A 526 -8.70 -58.94 25.01
C PHE A 526 -7.90 -60.20 24.66
N GLU A 527 -7.72 -61.13 25.59
CA GLU A 527 -7.05 -62.41 25.33
C GLU A 527 -7.84 -63.26 24.32
N LYS A 528 -9.16 -63.33 24.46
CA LYS A 528 -10.04 -64.00 23.48
C LYS A 528 -9.93 -63.38 22.10
N TYR A 529 -9.94 -62.05 22.03
CA TYR A 529 -9.75 -61.33 20.77
C TYR A 529 -8.37 -61.64 20.15
N THR A 530 -7.32 -61.66 20.98
CA THR A 530 -5.93 -61.93 20.54
C THR A 530 -5.81 -63.34 19.97
N HIS A 531 -6.42 -64.34 20.60
CA HIS A 531 -6.45 -65.71 20.07
C HIS A 531 -7.15 -65.78 18.70
N SER A 532 -8.32 -65.13 18.56
CA SER A 532 -9.00 -65.05 17.26
C SER A 532 -8.19 -64.30 16.21
N PHE A 533 -7.41 -63.29 16.60
CA PHE A 533 -6.53 -62.56 15.71
C PHE A 533 -5.35 -63.41 15.23
N GLU A 534 -4.74 -64.21 16.11
CA GLU A 534 -3.65 -65.14 15.77
C GLU A 534 -4.08 -66.21 14.76
N GLU A 535 -5.32 -66.68 14.84
CA GLU A 535 -5.91 -67.60 13.86
C GLU A 535 -6.04 -66.96 12.47
N VAL A 536 -6.43 -65.67 12.42
CA VAL A 536 -6.62 -64.94 11.16
C VAL A 536 -5.29 -64.48 10.56
N LYS A 537 -4.33 -64.08 11.39
CA LYS A 537 -2.99 -63.60 11.00
C LYS A 537 -1.90 -64.37 11.76
N PRO A 538 -1.54 -65.58 11.30
CA PRO A 538 -0.57 -66.43 12.00
C PRO A 538 0.80 -65.75 12.09
N GLY A 539 1.45 -65.90 13.24
CA GLY A 539 2.77 -65.33 13.52
C GLY A 539 2.77 -63.87 13.98
N ARG A 540 1.60 -63.30 14.34
CA ARG A 540 1.47 -61.95 14.90
C ARG A 540 0.68 -62.01 16.21
N THR A 541 1.20 -61.37 17.25
CA THR A 541 0.54 -61.23 18.56
C THR A 541 0.18 -59.76 18.80
N LEU A 542 -0.84 -59.49 19.62
CA LEU A 542 -1.27 -58.14 19.96
C LEU A 542 -0.79 -57.75 21.35
N HIS A 543 -0.42 -56.48 21.51
CA HIS A 543 -0.13 -55.87 22.80
C HIS A 543 -1.11 -54.73 23.04
N LEU A 544 -1.81 -54.78 24.17
CA LEU A 544 -2.80 -53.77 24.54
C LEU A 544 -2.10 -52.53 25.10
N HIS A 545 -2.59 -51.36 24.68
CA HIS A 545 -2.17 -50.06 25.21
C HIS A 545 -3.38 -49.34 25.83
N PRO A 546 -3.60 -49.51 27.16
CA PRO A 546 -4.77 -48.98 27.85
C PRO A 546 -4.95 -47.46 27.79
N SER A 547 -3.86 -46.69 27.74
CA SER A 547 -3.89 -45.22 27.84
C SER A 547 -4.57 -44.51 26.67
N LEU A 548 -4.67 -45.17 25.52
CA LEU A 548 -5.28 -44.63 24.31
C LEU A 548 -6.73 -45.12 24.10
N GLY A 549 -7.21 -45.99 24.98
CA GLY A 549 -8.55 -46.56 24.88
C GLY A 549 -9.63 -45.65 25.47
N THR A 550 -10.87 -46.00 25.18
CA THR A 550 -12.08 -45.47 25.80
C THR A 550 -12.95 -46.66 26.22
N VAL A 551 -13.62 -46.55 27.37
CA VAL A 551 -14.48 -47.61 27.92
C VAL A 551 -15.82 -47.00 28.27
N GLU A 552 -16.88 -47.64 27.80
CA GLU A 552 -18.24 -47.35 28.26
C GLU A 552 -18.53 -48.20 29.49
N LEU A 553 -18.86 -47.54 30.60
CA LEU A 553 -19.23 -48.16 31.86
C LEU A 553 -20.70 -47.87 32.17
N ASP A 554 -21.43 -48.92 32.51
CA ASP A 554 -22.76 -48.81 33.08
C ASP A 554 -22.63 -49.08 34.59
N LEU A 555 -22.70 -48.01 35.40
CA LEU A 555 -22.61 -48.09 36.87
C LEU A 555 -24.02 -48.06 37.47
N GLU A 556 -24.33 -49.04 38.33
CA GLU A 556 -25.57 -49.06 39.12
C GLU A 556 -25.32 -48.42 40.48
N ILE A 557 -25.86 -47.22 40.71
CA ILE A 557 -25.71 -46.49 41.98
C ILE A 557 -27.11 -46.14 42.49
N LYS A 558 -27.46 -46.55 43.71
CA LYS A 558 -28.80 -46.34 44.32
C LYS A 558 -29.98 -46.88 43.50
N GLY A 559 -29.76 -47.91 42.68
CA GLY A 559 -30.76 -48.46 41.76
C GLY A 559 -31.02 -47.61 40.50
N GLU A 560 -30.19 -46.58 40.25
CA GLU A 560 -30.14 -45.85 38.99
C GLU A 560 -28.94 -46.34 38.16
N MET A 561 -29.20 -46.75 36.92
CA MET A 561 -28.16 -47.06 35.95
C MET A 561 -27.66 -45.78 35.30
N ARG A 562 -26.37 -45.46 35.46
CA ARG A 562 -25.72 -44.33 34.81
C ARG A 562 -24.63 -44.79 33.86
N LYS A 563 -24.67 -44.26 32.64
CA LYS A 563 -23.68 -44.52 31.60
C LYS A 563 -22.58 -43.48 31.66
N PHE A 564 -21.33 -43.93 31.65
CA PHE A 564 -20.15 -43.07 31.60
C PHE A 564 -19.21 -43.53 30.49
N GLU A 565 -18.70 -42.58 29.72
CA GLU A 565 -17.59 -42.81 28.79
C GLU A 565 -16.32 -42.31 29.47
N VAL A 566 -15.41 -43.24 29.80
CA VAL A 566 -14.21 -42.95 30.60
C VAL A 566 -12.97 -43.61 30.02
N THR A 567 -11.80 -43.16 30.47
CA THR A 567 -10.53 -43.81 30.13
C THR A 567 -10.38 -45.17 30.84
N PRO A 568 -9.64 -46.13 30.27
CA PRO A 568 -9.36 -47.41 30.91
C PRO A 568 -8.73 -47.28 32.30
N SER A 569 -7.89 -46.25 32.53
CA SER A 569 -7.33 -45.97 33.86
C SER A 569 -8.40 -45.60 34.88
N GLN A 570 -9.39 -44.78 34.49
CA GLN A 570 -10.53 -44.44 35.35
C GLN A 570 -11.41 -45.66 35.62
N ALA A 571 -11.60 -46.52 34.62
CA ALA A 571 -12.36 -47.77 34.74
C ALA A 571 -11.73 -48.76 35.73
N THR A 572 -10.42 -48.99 35.64
CA THR A 572 -9.71 -49.88 36.58
C THR A 572 -9.77 -49.33 38.02
N VAL A 573 -9.70 -48.00 38.18
CA VAL A 573 -9.81 -47.40 39.52
C VAL A 573 -11.18 -47.62 40.12
N ILE A 574 -12.28 -47.47 39.36
CA ILE A 574 -13.63 -47.63 39.92
C ILE A 574 -13.99 -49.09 40.19
N GLU A 575 -13.47 -50.05 39.42
CA GLU A 575 -13.67 -51.48 39.66
C GLU A 575 -13.14 -51.92 41.03
N LEU A 576 -12.01 -51.36 41.48
CA LEU A 576 -11.48 -51.65 42.83
C LEU A 576 -12.44 -51.26 43.96
N PHE A 577 -13.30 -50.26 43.73
CA PHE A 577 -14.28 -49.83 44.71
C PHE A 577 -15.56 -50.70 44.71
N ASP A 578 -15.71 -51.62 43.75
CA ASP A 578 -16.80 -52.61 43.74
C ASP A 578 -16.54 -53.71 44.79
N GLU A 579 -15.27 -54.07 45.02
CA GLU A 579 -14.88 -55.12 45.97
C GLU A 579 -14.62 -54.61 47.42
N GLU A 580 -14.21 -53.34 47.59
CA GLU A 580 -13.81 -52.80 48.89
C GLU A 580 -14.78 -51.74 49.48
N GLU A 581 -15.61 -52.14 50.44
CA GLU A 581 -16.56 -51.26 51.16
C GLU A 581 -15.87 -50.26 52.13
N GLU A 582 -14.65 -50.54 52.62
CA GLU A 582 -14.04 -49.75 53.71
C GLU A 582 -13.38 -48.43 53.27
N GLY A 583 -13.27 -48.18 51.97
CA GLY A 583 -12.66 -46.98 51.40
C GLY A 583 -11.15 -47.11 51.21
N LEU A 584 -10.68 -46.68 50.04
CA LEU A 584 -9.32 -46.89 49.58
C LEU A 584 -8.45 -45.63 49.76
N SER A 585 -7.19 -45.82 50.16
CA SER A 585 -6.19 -44.75 50.15
C SER A 585 -5.47 -44.68 48.80
N LEU A 586 -4.94 -43.50 48.43
CA LEU A 586 -4.18 -43.31 47.17
C LEU A 586 -3.03 -44.33 47.03
N ALA A 587 -2.30 -44.61 48.11
CA ALA A 587 -1.20 -45.57 48.10
C ALA A 587 -1.68 -47.00 47.79
N LEU A 588 -2.86 -47.39 48.28
CA LEU A 588 -3.42 -48.72 48.05
C LEU A 588 -3.93 -48.86 46.61
N VAL A 589 -4.61 -47.83 46.09
CA VAL A 589 -5.04 -47.78 44.68
C VAL A 589 -3.84 -47.86 43.73
N THR A 590 -2.77 -47.12 44.02
CA THR A 590 -1.55 -47.11 43.19
C THR A 590 -0.86 -48.48 43.20
N LEU A 591 -0.85 -49.16 44.35
CA LEU A 591 -0.25 -50.48 44.51
C LEU A 591 -1.08 -51.57 43.79
N SER A 592 -2.40 -51.53 43.90
CA SER A 592 -3.29 -52.53 43.31
C SER A 592 -3.40 -52.38 41.78
N THR A 593 -3.54 -51.15 41.29
CA THR A 593 -3.65 -50.87 39.84
C THR A 593 -2.31 -50.88 39.11
N GLN A 594 -1.18 -50.78 39.82
CA GLN A 594 0.14 -50.54 39.23
C GLN A 594 0.24 -49.26 38.39
N LEU A 595 -0.71 -48.33 38.53
CA LEU A 595 -0.69 -47.04 37.85
C LEU A 595 0.36 -46.09 38.47
N PRO A 596 0.87 -45.11 37.72
CA PRO A 596 1.62 -44.00 38.30
C PRO A 596 0.73 -43.16 39.24
N GLU A 597 1.30 -42.70 40.36
CA GLU A 597 0.58 -41.91 41.38
C GLU A 597 -0.14 -40.68 40.79
N TYR A 598 0.47 -40.02 39.80
CA TYR A 598 -0.14 -38.89 39.09
C TYR A 598 -1.43 -39.28 38.35
N VAL A 599 -1.41 -40.38 37.59
CA VAL A 599 -2.56 -40.86 36.80
C VAL A 599 -3.67 -41.34 37.74
N ALA A 600 -3.32 -42.07 38.81
CA ALA A 600 -4.27 -42.50 39.82
C ALA A 600 -4.96 -41.31 40.51
N THR A 601 -4.21 -40.25 40.82
CA THR A 601 -4.77 -39.02 41.42
C THR A 601 -5.73 -38.32 40.47
N GLN A 602 -5.39 -38.20 39.17
CA GLN A 602 -6.30 -37.62 38.18
C GLN A 602 -7.58 -38.44 38.00
N ALA A 603 -7.48 -39.77 37.96
CA ALA A 603 -8.63 -40.64 37.88
C ALA A 603 -9.55 -40.52 39.11
N LEU A 604 -8.97 -40.48 40.32
CA LEU A 604 -9.74 -40.28 41.55
C LEU A 604 -10.42 -38.91 41.58
N ASN A 605 -9.73 -37.84 41.19
CA ASN A 605 -10.31 -36.50 41.12
C ASN A 605 -11.49 -36.44 40.14
N PHE A 606 -11.37 -37.09 38.97
CA PHE A 606 -12.47 -37.19 38.02
C PHE A 606 -13.73 -37.83 38.64
N TRP A 607 -13.56 -38.93 39.38
CA TRP A 607 -14.68 -39.60 40.03
C TRP A 607 -15.25 -38.83 41.24
N VAL A 608 -14.43 -38.00 41.89
CA VAL A 608 -14.88 -37.05 42.91
C VAL A 608 -15.69 -35.92 42.28
N ASP A 609 -15.22 -35.35 41.17
CA ASP A 609 -15.93 -34.32 40.41
C ASP A 609 -17.26 -34.87 39.84
N ALA A 610 -17.27 -36.14 39.41
CA ALA A 610 -18.47 -36.86 38.99
C ALA A 610 -19.43 -37.20 40.16
N SER A 611 -19.09 -36.84 41.40
CA SER A 611 -19.87 -37.11 42.62
C SER A 611 -20.14 -38.60 42.86
N ILE A 612 -19.22 -39.46 42.44
CA ILE A 612 -19.26 -40.92 42.69
C ILE A 612 -18.42 -41.27 43.91
N LEU A 613 -17.26 -40.61 44.08
CA LEU A 613 -16.38 -40.78 45.23
C LEU A 613 -16.39 -39.53 46.13
N SER A 614 -16.28 -39.74 47.44
CA SER A 614 -16.04 -38.69 48.44
C SER A 614 -14.66 -38.85 49.07
N VAL A 615 -14.02 -37.72 49.40
CA VAL A 615 -12.69 -37.71 50.02
C VAL A 615 -12.81 -37.27 51.47
N ASN A 616 -12.48 -38.17 52.40
CA ASN A 616 -12.39 -37.87 53.83
C ASN A 616 -11.02 -38.28 54.35
N ASN A 617 -10.22 -37.31 54.82
CA ASN A 617 -8.88 -37.52 55.39
C ASN A 617 -7.91 -38.32 54.49
N GLY A 618 -7.99 -38.17 53.16
CA GLY A 618 -7.15 -38.91 52.21
C GLY A 618 -7.60 -40.35 51.92
N ILE A 619 -8.78 -40.73 52.41
CA ILE A 619 -9.46 -41.98 52.08
C ILE A 619 -10.62 -41.64 51.15
N TYR A 620 -10.68 -42.33 50.02
CA TYR A 620 -11.75 -42.23 49.03
C TYR A 620 -12.82 -43.27 49.35
N LYS A 621 -14.09 -42.86 49.36
CA LYS A 621 -15.24 -43.74 49.60
C LYS A 621 -16.33 -43.52 48.57
N VAL A 622 -16.98 -44.60 48.15
CA VAL A 622 -18.16 -44.52 47.28
C VAL A 622 -19.27 -43.77 48.01
N ILE A 623 -19.89 -42.81 47.31
CA ILE A 623 -21.03 -42.05 47.82
C ILE A 623 -22.27 -42.94 47.67
N GLU A 624 -22.58 -43.68 48.74
CA GLU A 624 -23.77 -44.52 48.86
C GLU A 624 -25.09 -43.79 48.68
#